data_AF-A0AAU9X9J0-F1
#
_entry.id   AF-A0AAU9X9J0-F1
#
_cell.length_a   1.000
_cell.length_b   1.000
_cell.length_c   1.000
_cell.angle_alpha   90.00
_cell.angle_beta   90.00
_cell.angle_gamma   90.00
#
_symmetry.space_group_name_H-M   'P 1'
#
loop_
_entity.id
_entity.type
_entity.pdbx_description
1 polymer ?
#
loop_
_entity_poly.entity_id
_entity_poly.type
_entity_poly.pdbx_seq_one_letter_code
_entity_poly.pdbx_strand_id
1 'polypeptide(L)'
;MWNIGEKCGLYANIQKCYRELKDGPVRVIKLKILLRSRRSTDNLPESDAQSRFAAGVGSAIASALQWKSDVMDWLAYTGRVEDTKNMEIVFLLADKKALGITITSTPSVNFNQTIQEFALAVKQGNLPSKVDGHNVWVKSLASCSDKACTSTQTLADSDKLLTFMVLLVVGLGWAAQCDKWSGPTGTVECIQLRRYNNEFQWGTCVTDAYMKQKSNQKHQCIDRTATYCWYQCMLEVHNKNDGSVTSDCSCNSSNPTSYPNTLTPTTLLPPECYSPSGDSCDWYRNCLERKYPCEATSNGYAIKYAEHFCKLYDQNFAKFSLSGKNWVNGVRKCLQVSLVPLLRPWVDPTCEKIRERAFASHTPCYLDPGNGAPSVCDLDCSDYYQIFWTIKGSFVKVDTLWESLKGMWNIGAKCGWYTNIKKCYGELKDGPVRVIKLKIKRFFPRSRRSIDPLPESDAQSRFADGVGSAIASALKWNSDVMDWLAHTGRVEDPENLEIVVLLADKKALGITITSTPAVNFNQTIHEFASAVHQGALPLKVDGHNVWVKILASCSDKACNSTQTLAVSDKPPNW
;
A
#
# COMPACT_ATOMS: atom_id res chain seq x y z
N MET A 1 -32.63 -26.67 1.06
CA MET A 1 -31.73 -27.19 2.13
C MET A 1 -31.69 -28.71 2.28
N TRP A 2 -32.72 -29.49 1.90
CA TRP A 2 -32.65 -30.96 1.89
C TRP A 2 -31.44 -31.49 1.07
N ASN A 3 -31.13 -30.88 -0.07
CA ASN A 3 -29.95 -31.25 -0.89
C ASN A 3 -28.58 -30.81 -0.32
N ILE A 4 -28.55 -29.80 0.56
CA ILE A 4 -27.33 -29.45 1.32
C ILE A 4 -27.15 -30.44 2.47
N GLY A 5 -28.26 -30.88 3.09
CA GLY A 5 -28.30 -31.98 4.05
C GLY A 5 -27.78 -33.31 3.47
N GLU A 6 -28.13 -33.64 2.23
CA GLU A 6 -27.63 -34.85 1.55
C GLU A 6 -26.12 -34.81 1.25
N LYS A 7 -25.58 -33.68 0.77
CA LYS A 7 -24.11 -33.51 0.62
C LYS A 7 -23.38 -33.49 1.97
N CYS A 8 -24.05 -33.06 3.03
CA CYS A 8 -23.53 -33.11 4.41
C CYS A 8 -23.79 -34.47 5.11
N GLY A 9 -24.44 -35.41 4.44
CA GLY A 9 -25.01 -36.66 4.99
C GLY A 9 -24.02 -37.78 5.31
N LEU A 10 -22.82 -37.46 5.82
CA LEU A 10 -21.88 -38.45 6.38
C LEU A 10 -21.14 -37.97 7.65
N TYR A 11 -21.42 -36.76 8.13
CA TYR A 11 -20.87 -36.28 9.40
C TYR A 11 -22.00 -35.93 10.36
N ALA A 12 -22.01 -36.61 11.52
CA ALA A 12 -22.96 -36.41 12.62
C ALA A 12 -22.88 -35.02 13.30
N ASN A 13 -22.31 -34.01 12.66
CA ASN A 13 -22.13 -32.70 13.26
C ASN A 13 -22.11 -31.58 12.20
N ILE A 14 -23.26 -30.97 11.97
CA ILE A 14 -23.48 -29.85 11.04
C ILE A 14 -22.49 -28.69 11.31
N GLN A 15 -22.15 -28.43 12.57
CA GLN A 15 -21.14 -27.42 12.97
C GLN A 15 -19.71 -27.74 12.51
N LYS A 16 -19.39 -28.99 12.17
CA LYS A 16 -18.07 -29.37 11.65
C LYS A 16 -17.98 -29.12 10.14
N CYS A 17 -19.07 -29.35 9.40
CA CYS A 17 -19.12 -29.07 7.96
C CYS A 17 -18.98 -27.55 7.66
N TYR A 18 -19.64 -26.70 8.45
CA TYR A 18 -19.48 -25.25 8.32
C TYR A 18 -18.08 -24.75 8.71
N ARG A 19 -17.33 -25.51 9.53
CA ARG A 19 -15.99 -25.15 10.04
C ARG A 19 -14.86 -25.14 9.00
N GLU A 20 -15.08 -25.55 7.75
CA GLU A 20 -14.03 -25.59 6.70
C GLU A 20 -14.08 -24.44 5.67
N LEU A 21 -15.21 -23.72 5.52
CA LEU A 21 -15.35 -22.64 4.52
C LEU A 21 -14.92 -21.25 5.06
N LYS A 22 -13.63 -20.87 4.99
CA LYS A 22 -13.17 -19.49 5.31
C LYS A 22 -13.15 -18.55 4.08
N ASP A 23 -13.08 -19.13 2.87
CA ASP A 23 -13.23 -18.46 1.57
C ASP A 23 -14.25 -19.15 0.65
N GLY A 24 -15.17 -19.91 1.25
CA GLY A 24 -16.06 -20.80 0.53
C GLY A 24 -17.29 -20.13 -0.08
N PRO A 25 -18.20 -20.93 -0.68
CA PRO A 25 -19.44 -20.47 -1.33
C PRO A 25 -20.52 -20.03 -0.32
N VAL A 26 -20.17 -19.78 0.94
CA VAL A 26 -21.11 -19.40 2.00
C VAL A 26 -20.58 -18.17 2.75
N ARG A 27 -21.46 -17.25 3.14
CA ARG A 27 -21.17 -16.08 3.97
C ARG A 27 -22.12 -16.02 5.17
N VAL A 28 -21.59 -15.53 6.29
CA VAL A 28 -22.35 -15.34 7.53
C VAL A 28 -22.40 -13.85 7.84
N ILE A 29 -23.60 -13.33 8.08
CA ILE A 29 -23.83 -11.95 8.51
C ILE A 29 -24.78 -11.93 9.70
N LYS A 30 -24.65 -10.91 10.55
CA LYS A 30 -25.46 -10.73 11.76
C LYS A 30 -26.28 -9.45 11.65
N LEU A 31 -27.56 -9.57 11.97
CA LEU A 31 -28.53 -8.49 11.97
C LEU A 31 -29.04 -8.29 13.40
N LYS A 32 -29.01 -7.05 13.91
CA LYS A 32 -29.73 -6.70 15.14
C LYS A 32 -31.05 -6.04 14.77
N ILE A 33 -32.14 -6.50 15.38
CA ILE A 33 -33.48 -5.94 15.17
C ILE A 33 -34.12 -5.54 16.49
N LEU A 34 -35.03 -4.56 16.40
CA LEU A 34 -35.89 -4.09 17.48
C LEU A 34 -37.35 -4.27 17.07
N LEU A 35 -38.14 -4.91 17.93
CA LEU A 35 -39.58 -5.00 17.77
C LEU A 35 -40.26 -3.75 18.36
N ARG A 36 -41.02 -3.03 17.53
CA ARG A 36 -41.81 -1.85 17.94
C ARG A 36 -43.30 -2.20 18.00
N SER A 37 -43.82 -2.58 19.16
CA SER A 37 -45.27 -2.71 19.38
C SER A 37 -45.88 -1.47 20.05
N ARG A 38 -47.15 -1.16 19.73
CA ARG A 38 -47.99 -0.19 20.43
C ARG A 38 -48.69 -0.78 21.67
N ARG A 39 -48.69 -2.11 21.85
CA ARG A 39 -49.28 -2.79 23.01
C ARG A 39 -48.19 -3.49 23.84
N SER A 40 -48.34 -3.39 25.17
CA SER A 40 -47.35 -3.79 26.18
C SER A 40 -47.11 -5.31 26.31
N THR A 41 -47.72 -6.15 25.47
CA THR A 41 -47.80 -7.61 25.68
C THR A 41 -47.26 -8.47 24.53
N ASP A 42 -46.77 -7.89 23.43
CA ASP A 42 -46.19 -8.68 22.33
C ASP A 42 -44.73 -9.01 22.66
N ASN A 43 -44.52 -10.06 23.45
CA ASN A 43 -43.20 -10.61 23.71
C ASN A 43 -42.70 -11.39 22.48
N LEU A 44 -41.38 -11.51 22.34
CA LEU A 44 -40.78 -12.48 21.41
C LEU A 44 -41.42 -13.87 21.63
N PRO A 45 -41.71 -14.61 20.54
CA PRO A 45 -42.30 -15.95 20.66
C PRO A 45 -41.40 -16.91 21.47
N GLU A 46 -41.88 -18.09 21.88
CA GLU A 46 -41.01 -19.13 22.46
C GLU A 46 -39.95 -19.62 21.46
N SER A 47 -38.86 -20.24 21.94
CA SER A 47 -37.68 -20.70 21.18
C SER A 47 -37.95 -21.12 19.73
N ASP A 48 -38.88 -22.05 19.50
CA ASP A 48 -39.16 -22.58 18.16
C ASP A 48 -39.89 -21.57 17.26
N ALA A 49 -40.74 -20.73 17.86
CA ALA A 49 -41.42 -19.67 17.16
C ALA A 49 -40.49 -18.46 16.88
N GLN A 50 -39.42 -18.26 17.66
CA GLN A 50 -38.40 -17.25 17.35
C GLN A 50 -37.59 -17.63 16.10
N SER A 51 -37.27 -18.91 15.92
CA SER A 51 -36.59 -19.42 14.71
C SER A 51 -37.47 -19.29 13.47
N ARG A 52 -38.78 -19.57 13.60
CA ARG A 52 -39.75 -19.31 12.52
C ARG A 52 -39.84 -17.82 12.19
N PHE A 53 -39.91 -16.97 13.20
CA PHE A 53 -39.94 -15.51 13.03
C PHE A 53 -38.67 -14.99 12.34
N ALA A 54 -37.48 -15.45 12.75
CA ALA A 54 -36.22 -15.10 12.10
C ALA A 54 -36.17 -15.56 10.63
N ALA A 55 -36.69 -16.74 10.31
CA ALA A 55 -36.83 -17.21 8.93
C ALA A 55 -37.81 -16.33 8.11
N GLY A 56 -38.90 -15.87 8.74
CA GLY A 56 -39.83 -14.90 8.17
C GLY A 56 -39.16 -13.57 7.85
N VAL A 57 -38.35 -13.03 8.79
CA VAL A 57 -37.55 -11.82 8.58
C VAL A 57 -36.57 -12.00 7.42
N GLY A 58 -35.89 -13.16 7.37
CA GLY A 58 -34.96 -13.44 6.28
C GLY A 58 -35.63 -13.52 4.91
N SER A 59 -36.82 -14.11 4.83
CA SER A 59 -37.61 -14.18 3.59
C SER A 59 -38.11 -12.82 3.13
N ALA A 60 -38.54 -11.98 4.08
CA ALA A 60 -38.98 -10.61 3.78
C ALA A 60 -37.83 -9.75 3.25
N ILE A 61 -36.64 -9.86 3.85
CA ILE A 61 -35.43 -9.13 3.40
C ILE A 61 -34.97 -9.62 2.03
N ALA A 62 -34.92 -10.94 1.82
CA ALA A 62 -34.57 -11.50 0.53
C ALA A 62 -35.52 -11.01 -0.58
N SER A 63 -36.82 -10.92 -0.29
CA SER A 63 -37.81 -10.38 -1.21
C SER A 63 -37.58 -8.89 -1.50
N ALA A 64 -37.34 -8.08 -0.47
CA ALA A 64 -37.09 -6.64 -0.61
C ALA A 64 -35.82 -6.33 -1.40
N LEU A 65 -34.77 -7.14 -1.21
CA LEU A 65 -33.49 -7.02 -1.93
C LEU A 65 -33.47 -7.81 -3.26
N GLN A 66 -34.60 -8.38 -3.67
CA GLN A 66 -34.76 -9.13 -4.92
C GLN A 66 -33.75 -10.28 -5.08
N TRP A 67 -33.45 -10.98 -3.99
CA TRP A 67 -32.55 -12.13 -4.01
C TRP A 67 -33.15 -13.27 -4.84
N LYS A 68 -32.38 -13.71 -5.83
CA LYS A 68 -32.77 -14.75 -6.77
C LYS A 68 -32.56 -16.14 -6.16
N SER A 69 -33.65 -16.82 -5.83
CA SER A 69 -33.62 -18.15 -5.19
C SER A 69 -33.03 -19.25 -6.08
N ASP A 70 -32.94 -19.06 -7.39
CA ASP A 70 -32.24 -19.93 -8.33
C ASP A 70 -30.71 -19.75 -8.28
N VAL A 71 -30.22 -18.63 -7.77
CA VAL A 71 -28.78 -18.28 -7.71
C VAL A 71 -28.23 -18.43 -6.29
N MET A 72 -28.98 -17.99 -5.28
CA MET A 72 -28.55 -17.92 -3.88
C MET A 72 -29.57 -18.60 -2.97
N ASP A 73 -29.10 -19.42 -2.03
CA ASP A 73 -29.89 -19.88 -0.88
C ASP A 73 -29.58 -19.02 0.34
N TRP A 74 -30.57 -18.83 1.20
CA TRP A 74 -30.37 -18.16 2.49
C TRP A 74 -31.07 -18.92 3.62
N LEU A 75 -30.48 -18.84 4.80
CA LEU A 75 -31.08 -19.30 6.04
C LEU A 75 -30.93 -18.20 7.08
N ALA A 76 -32.03 -17.84 7.74
CA ALA A 76 -32.02 -16.93 8.87
C ALA A 76 -32.50 -17.68 10.11
N TYR A 77 -31.76 -17.56 11.21
CA TYR A 77 -32.11 -18.16 12.49
C TYR A 77 -31.73 -17.22 13.63
N THR A 78 -32.24 -17.52 14.82
CA THR A 78 -32.06 -16.69 16.00
C THR A 78 -30.64 -16.81 16.54
N GLY A 79 -29.98 -15.68 16.75
CA GLY A 79 -28.73 -15.58 17.51
C GLY A 79 -29.02 -15.41 19.00
N ARG A 80 -28.30 -14.49 19.65
CA ARG A 80 -28.55 -14.12 21.05
C ARG A 80 -29.80 -13.23 21.13
N VAL A 81 -30.71 -13.56 22.04
CA VAL A 81 -31.82 -12.68 22.43
C VAL A 81 -31.33 -11.83 23.59
N GLU A 82 -31.25 -10.52 23.41
CA GLU A 82 -30.74 -9.59 24.43
C GLU A 82 -31.84 -9.24 25.44
N ASP A 83 -33.07 -9.03 24.97
CA ASP A 83 -34.26 -8.84 25.80
C ASP A 83 -35.55 -9.16 25.00
N THR A 84 -36.73 -8.86 25.56
CA THR A 84 -38.02 -9.18 24.92
C THR A 84 -38.31 -8.40 23.62
N LYS A 85 -37.49 -7.41 23.26
CA LYS A 85 -37.66 -6.56 22.07
C LYS A 85 -36.43 -6.52 21.16
N ASN A 86 -35.24 -6.82 21.68
CA ASN A 86 -33.98 -6.80 20.96
C ASN A 86 -33.53 -8.22 20.64
N MET A 87 -33.37 -8.49 19.35
CA MET A 87 -33.06 -9.83 18.84
C MET A 87 -31.90 -9.77 17.84
N GLU A 88 -30.95 -10.67 17.99
CA GLU A 88 -29.97 -10.95 16.94
C GLU A 88 -30.51 -12.04 16.00
N ILE A 89 -30.38 -11.82 14.70
CA ILE A 89 -30.64 -12.79 13.65
C ILE A 89 -29.34 -13.05 12.91
N VAL A 90 -28.99 -14.32 12.74
CA VAL A 90 -27.84 -14.76 11.96
C VAL A 90 -28.32 -15.25 10.60
N PHE A 91 -27.71 -14.72 9.55
CA PHE A 91 -27.96 -15.08 8.17
C PHE A 91 -26.80 -15.90 7.63
N LEU A 92 -27.13 -17.01 7.00
CA LEU A 92 -26.23 -17.78 6.15
C LEU A 92 -26.66 -17.56 4.70
N LEU A 93 -25.76 -17.04 3.87
CA LEU A 93 -25.97 -16.84 2.44
C LEU A 93 -25.10 -17.82 1.68
N ALA A 94 -25.66 -18.54 0.71
CA ALA A 94 -24.98 -19.64 0.03
C ALA A 94 -25.12 -19.53 -1.51
N ASP A 95 -23.99 -19.60 -2.20
CA ASP A 95 -23.92 -19.61 -3.66
C ASP A 95 -24.19 -21.03 -4.17
N LYS A 96 -25.31 -21.20 -4.86
CA LYS A 96 -25.74 -22.50 -5.37
C LYS A 96 -24.83 -23.04 -6.46
N LYS A 97 -24.25 -22.17 -7.29
CA LYS A 97 -23.32 -22.57 -8.35
C LYS A 97 -22.02 -23.08 -7.75
N ALA A 98 -21.45 -22.31 -6.83
CA ALA A 98 -20.18 -22.67 -6.21
C ALA A 98 -20.30 -23.87 -5.24
N LEU A 99 -21.52 -24.19 -4.77
CA LEU A 99 -21.83 -25.45 -4.08
C LEU A 99 -22.14 -26.63 -5.03
N GLY A 100 -22.15 -26.41 -6.34
CA GLY A 100 -22.51 -27.42 -7.35
C GLY A 100 -23.92 -27.96 -7.16
N ILE A 101 -24.87 -27.08 -6.81
CA ILE A 101 -26.30 -27.38 -6.62
C ILE A 101 -27.09 -27.05 -7.90
N THR A 102 -26.62 -26.08 -8.70
CA THR A 102 -27.26 -25.65 -9.95
C THR A 102 -26.40 -25.95 -11.17
N ILE A 103 -27.05 -26.00 -12.34
CA ILE A 103 -26.41 -26.22 -13.65
C ILE A 103 -25.51 -25.04 -14.08
N THR A 104 -24.56 -25.35 -14.98
CA THR A 104 -23.38 -24.54 -15.36
C THR A 104 -23.67 -23.12 -15.87
N SER A 105 -24.88 -22.83 -16.35
CA SER A 105 -25.28 -21.53 -16.91
C SER A 105 -25.67 -20.47 -15.87
N THR A 106 -25.88 -20.83 -14.60
CA THR A 106 -26.25 -19.88 -13.54
C THR A 106 -25.04 -19.03 -13.13
N PRO A 107 -25.12 -17.70 -12.96
CA PRO A 107 -23.98 -16.90 -12.48
C PRO A 107 -23.66 -17.18 -11.01
N SER A 108 -22.41 -16.94 -10.60
CA SER A 108 -21.99 -17.04 -9.18
C SER A 108 -22.39 -15.77 -8.41
N VAL A 109 -22.63 -15.89 -7.11
CA VAL A 109 -23.05 -14.79 -6.24
C VAL A 109 -21.84 -13.93 -5.85
N ASN A 110 -21.88 -12.64 -6.17
CA ASN A 110 -20.93 -11.67 -5.62
C ASN A 110 -21.38 -11.22 -4.23
N PHE A 111 -20.99 -11.97 -3.20
CA PHE A 111 -21.40 -11.66 -1.83
C PHE A 111 -20.95 -10.29 -1.33
N ASN A 112 -19.82 -9.74 -1.80
CA ASN A 112 -19.38 -8.41 -1.38
C ASN A 112 -20.39 -7.35 -1.85
N GLN A 113 -20.85 -7.47 -3.09
CA GLN A 113 -21.89 -6.59 -3.62
C GLN A 113 -23.23 -6.80 -2.91
N THR A 114 -23.67 -8.06 -2.75
CA THR A 114 -24.94 -8.37 -2.07
C THR A 114 -24.98 -7.85 -0.64
N ILE A 115 -23.88 -7.97 0.10
CA ILE A 115 -23.76 -7.46 1.48
C ILE A 115 -23.70 -5.93 1.50
N GLN A 116 -23.05 -5.28 0.52
CA GLN A 116 -23.04 -3.82 0.40
C GLN A 116 -24.44 -3.26 0.09
N GLU A 117 -25.20 -3.89 -0.80
CA GLU A 117 -26.58 -3.54 -1.10
C GLU A 117 -27.49 -3.70 0.12
N PHE A 118 -27.32 -4.78 0.88
CA PHE A 118 -28.03 -4.96 2.14
C PHE A 118 -27.66 -3.88 3.16
N ALA A 119 -26.37 -3.59 3.34
CA ALA A 119 -25.92 -2.51 4.23
C ALA A 119 -26.48 -1.14 3.83
N LEU A 120 -26.59 -0.87 2.52
CA LEU A 120 -27.21 0.35 2.00
C LEU A 120 -28.71 0.40 2.31
N ALA A 121 -29.43 -0.71 2.12
CA ALA A 121 -30.86 -0.79 2.42
C ALA A 121 -31.15 -0.59 3.92
N VAL A 122 -30.29 -1.11 4.80
CA VAL A 122 -30.35 -0.84 6.25
C VAL A 122 -30.17 0.66 6.53
N LYS A 123 -29.17 1.30 5.90
CA LYS A 123 -28.89 2.74 6.08
C LYS A 123 -30.04 3.63 5.57
N GLN A 124 -30.69 3.23 4.48
CA GLN A 124 -31.77 3.99 3.88
C GLN A 124 -33.14 3.71 4.53
N GLY A 125 -33.24 2.71 5.42
CA GLY A 125 -34.52 2.28 6.00
C GLY A 125 -35.45 1.59 4.99
N ASN A 126 -34.90 1.08 3.88
CA ASN A 126 -35.65 0.46 2.78
C ASN A 126 -35.94 -1.03 3.00
N LEU A 127 -35.92 -1.49 4.25
CA LEU A 127 -36.18 -2.87 4.63
C LEU A 127 -37.62 -3.03 5.13
N PRO A 128 -38.21 -4.23 5.02
CA PRO A 128 -39.58 -4.47 5.45
C PRO A 128 -39.77 -4.11 6.92
N SER A 129 -40.71 -3.20 7.17
CA SER A 129 -41.01 -2.68 8.49
C SER A 129 -42.01 -3.55 9.27
N LYS A 130 -42.55 -4.60 8.65
CA LYS A 130 -43.52 -5.52 9.26
C LYS A 130 -43.31 -6.96 8.80
N VAL A 131 -43.18 -7.88 9.75
CA VAL A 131 -43.00 -9.33 9.52
C VAL A 131 -43.89 -10.08 10.50
N ASP A 132 -44.70 -11.03 10.02
CA ASP A 132 -45.62 -11.84 10.83
C ASP A 132 -46.49 -11.03 11.81
N GLY A 133 -46.93 -9.84 11.38
CA GLY A 133 -47.76 -8.94 12.21
C GLY A 133 -46.97 -7.98 13.12
N HIS A 134 -45.68 -8.22 13.36
CA HIS A 134 -44.83 -7.40 14.21
C HIS A 134 -44.12 -6.30 13.42
N ASN A 135 -44.02 -5.09 13.97
CA ASN A 135 -43.17 -4.06 13.35
C ASN A 135 -41.71 -4.31 13.69
N VAL A 136 -40.89 -4.48 12.66
CA VAL A 136 -39.47 -4.80 12.79
C VAL A 136 -38.67 -3.59 12.37
N TRP A 137 -37.78 -3.14 13.25
CA TRP A 137 -36.80 -2.10 12.95
C TRP A 137 -35.41 -2.71 12.95
N VAL A 138 -34.71 -2.63 11.82
CA VAL A 138 -33.33 -3.11 11.72
C VAL A 138 -32.40 -2.08 12.33
N LYS A 139 -31.73 -2.44 13.43
CA LYS A 139 -30.79 -1.58 14.15
C LYS A 139 -29.42 -1.56 13.52
N SER A 140 -28.87 -2.73 13.23
CA SER A 140 -27.53 -2.79 12.65
C SER A 140 -27.31 -4.07 11.88
N LEU A 141 -26.36 -4.00 10.94
CA LEU A 141 -25.87 -5.11 10.15
C LEU A 141 -24.36 -5.21 10.34
N ALA A 142 -23.87 -6.43 10.52
CA ALA A 142 -22.46 -6.72 10.63
C ALA A 142 -22.06 -7.93 9.79
N SER A 143 -20.86 -7.90 9.22
CA SER A 143 -20.20 -9.10 8.70
C SER A 143 -19.53 -9.85 9.83
N CYS A 144 -19.52 -11.18 9.73
CA CYS A 144 -18.87 -12.04 10.69
C CYS A 144 -17.47 -12.41 10.19
N SER A 145 -16.45 -12.12 10.99
CA SER A 145 -15.05 -12.46 10.69
C SER A 145 -14.71 -13.91 11.07
N ASP A 146 -15.57 -14.54 11.87
CA ASP A 146 -15.51 -15.95 12.23
C ASP A 146 -16.88 -16.63 12.09
N LYS A 147 -16.85 -17.96 12.14
CA LYS A 147 -17.98 -18.83 11.80
C LYS A 147 -19.04 -18.93 12.90
N ALA A 148 -18.68 -18.59 14.13
CA ALA A 148 -19.61 -18.46 15.24
C ALA A 148 -20.19 -17.03 15.34
N CYS A 149 -19.75 -16.13 14.45
CA CYS A 149 -20.02 -14.71 14.46
C CYS A 149 -19.77 -14.07 15.84
N THR A 150 -18.65 -14.45 16.48
CA THR A 150 -18.19 -13.88 17.75
C THR A 150 -17.43 -12.58 17.57
N SER A 151 -16.75 -12.43 16.43
CA SER A 151 -16.06 -11.23 15.96
C SER A 151 -16.81 -10.68 14.76
N THR A 152 -17.25 -9.42 14.89
CA THR A 152 -18.11 -8.74 13.93
C THR A 152 -17.53 -7.41 13.49
N GLN A 153 -17.65 -7.09 12.21
CA GLN A 153 -17.40 -5.74 11.68
C GLN A 153 -18.75 -5.10 11.31
N THR A 154 -19.10 -4.00 11.98
CA THR A 154 -20.37 -3.30 11.70
C THR A 154 -20.32 -2.63 10.33
N LEU A 155 -21.30 -2.95 9.49
CA LEU A 155 -21.43 -2.45 8.12
C LEU A 155 -22.47 -1.32 8.01
N ALA A 156 -23.52 -1.38 8.82
CA ALA A 156 -24.57 -0.39 8.90
C ALA A 156 -25.17 -0.33 10.31
N ASP A 157 -25.57 0.87 10.74
CA ASP A 157 -26.21 1.13 12.04
C ASP A 157 -27.23 2.26 11.88
N SER A 158 -28.51 1.95 12.12
CA SER A 158 -29.64 2.87 11.96
C SER A 158 -29.77 3.85 13.12
N ASP A 159 -29.28 3.50 14.32
CA ASP A 159 -29.37 4.40 15.48
C ASP A 159 -28.39 5.58 15.34
N LYS A 160 -27.33 5.42 14.52
CA LYS A 160 -26.46 6.51 14.07
C LYS A 160 -27.09 7.42 13.01
N LEU A 161 -28.20 6.99 12.38
CA LEU A 161 -28.89 7.71 11.30
C LEU A 161 -30.09 8.53 11.79
N LEU A 162 -30.73 8.16 12.91
CA LEU A 162 -31.82 8.96 13.47
C LEU A 162 -31.32 10.32 14.01
N THR A 163 -30.06 10.38 14.46
CA THR A 163 -29.36 11.63 14.78
C THR A 163 -29.11 12.49 13.54
N PHE A 164 -29.08 11.91 12.33
CA PHE A 164 -28.82 12.60 11.06
C PHE A 164 -30.08 13.21 10.42
N MET A 165 -31.26 12.58 10.57
CA MET A 165 -32.50 13.06 9.93
C MET A 165 -33.10 14.32 10.59
N VAL A 166 -32.95 14.49 11.91
CA VAL A 166 -33.39 15.72 12.61
C VAL A 166 -32.44 16.89 12.34
N LEU A 167 -31.17 16.62 11.99
CA LEU A 167 -30.20 17.63 11.57
C LEU A 167 -30.41 18.14 10.14
N LEU A 168 -31.09 17.40 9.27
CA LEU A 168 -31.22 17.77 7.85
C LEU A 168 -32.22 18.90 7.57
N VAL A 169 -33.13 19.23 8.49
CA VAL A 169 -34.05 20.38 8.34
C VAL A 169 -33.47 21.67 8.94
N VAL A 170 -32.40 21.58 9.73
CA VAL A 170 -31.69 22.75 10.32
C VAL A 170 -30.30 22.98 9.70
N GLY A 171 -29.78 22.01 8.94
CA GLY A 171 -28.39 21.94 8.46
C GLY A 171 -28.10 22.49 7.06
N LEU A 172 -28.96 23.31 6.45
CA LEU A 172 -28.63 23.98 5.18
C LEU A 172 -27.82 25.28 5.35
N GLY A 173 -27.15 25.49 6.50
CA GLY A 173 -26.53 26.80 6.77
C GLY A 173 -25.36 26.86 7.75
N TRP A 174 -24.62 25.78 8.03
CA TRP A 174 -23.43 25.86 8.89
C TRP A 174 -22.27 25.11 8.22
N ALA A 175 -21.18 25.82 7.95
CA ALA A 175 -19.94 25.25 7.42
C ALA A 175 -19.51 24.04 8.26
N ALA A 176 -19.04 22.96 7.61
CA ALA A 176 -18.59 21.76 8.31
C ALA A 176 -17.40 22.11 9.22
N GLN A 177 -17.66 22.23 10.51
CA GLN A 177 -16.63 22.56 11.49
C GLN A 177 -15.81 21.29 11.82
N CYS A 178 -14.50 21.44 12.03
CA CYS A 178 -13.64 20.33 12.45
C CYS A 178 -13.98 19.90 13.89
N ASP A 179 -14.92 18.97 14.05
CA ASP A 179 -15.27 18.44 15.36
C ASP A 179 -14.11 17.61 15.91
N LYS A 180 -13.78 17.83 17.19
CA LYS A 180 -12.59 17.24 17.80
C LYS A 180 -12.65 15.71 17.97
N TRP A 181 -13.82 15.10 17.88
CA TRP A 181 -14.04 13.66 18.06
C TRP A 181 -14.44 12.95 16.77
N SER A 182 -15.23 13.61 15.91
CA SER A 182 -15.77 13.00 14.69
C SER A 182 -15.17 13.52 13.39
N GLY A 183 -14.41 14.63 13.41
CA GLY A 183 -13.90 15.27 12.19
C GLY A 183 -15.06 15.79 11.31
N PRO A 184 -14.99 15.69 9.97
CA PRO A 184 -14.19 14.73 9.21
C PRO A 184 -12.86 15.28 8.68
N THR A 185 -11.89 14.38 8.48
CA THR A 185 -10.60 14.69 7.84
C THR A 185 -10.79 15.19 6.42
N GLY A 186 -10.00 16.19 6.01
CA GLY A 186 -10.02 16.73 4.65
C GLY A 186 -10.90 17.95 4.47
N THR A 187 -11.75 18.27 5.46
CA THR A 187 -12.48 19.54 5.51
C THR A 187 -11.50 20.70 5.56
N VAL A 188 -11.70 21.70 4.71
CA VAL A 188 -10.85 22.88 4.61
C VAL A 188 -11.65 24.13 4.94
N GLU A 189 -11.05 25.04 5.71
CA GLU A 189 -11.66 26.32 6.05
C GLU A 189 -10.60 27.43 6.07
N CYS A 190 -11.07 28.66 5.86
CA CYS A 190 -10.26 29.86 6.01
C CYS A 190 -10.31 30.32 7.47
N ILE A 191 -9.29 30.00 8.25
CA ILE A 191 -9.25 30.22 9.70
C ILE A 191 -8.42 31.46 10.05
N GLN A 192 -8.85 32.17 11.10
CA GLN A 192 -8.16 33.33 11.66
C GLN A 192 -7.62 33.00 13.04
N LEU A 193 -6.32 33.24 13.27
CA LEU A 193 -5.65 32.91 14.52
C LEU A 193 -4.80 34.08 15.01
N ARG A 194 -4.95 34.44 16.29
CA ARG A 194 -4.24 35.59 16.91
C ARG A 194 -2.72 35.55 16.76
N ARG A 195 -2.13 34.36 16.84
CA ARG A 195 -0.67 34.16 16.72
C ARG A 195 -0.11 34.44 15.33
N TYR A 196 -0.98 34.59 14.33
CA TYR A 196 -0.60 34.99 12.98
C TYR A 196 -1.10 36.40 12.64
N ASN A 197 -0.98 37.34 13.59
CA ASN A 197 -1.42 38.74 13.44
C ASN A 197 -2.91 38.91 13.06
N ASN A 198 -3.75 37.91 13.37
CA ASN A 198 -5.14 37.83 12.89
C ASN A 198 -5.26 37.83 11.35
N GLU A 199 -4.22 37.42 10.64
CA GLU A 199 -4.27 37.16 9.21
C GLU A 199 -4.97 35.82 8.95
N PHE A 200 -5.78 35.77 7.89
CA PHE A 200 -6.53 34.58 7.49
C PHE A 200 -5.63 33.61 6.74
N GLN A 201 -5.72 32.33 7.06
CA GLN A 201 -5.00 31.27 6.36
C GLN A 201 -5.82 30.00 6.21
N TRP A 202 -5.47 29.17 5.24
CA TRP A 202 -6.08 27.86 5.09
C TRP A 202 -5.76 26.95 6.28
N GLY A 203 -6.77 26.25 6.77
CA GLY A 203 -6.64 25.14 7.71
C GLY A 203 -7.29 23.89 7.14
N THR A 204 -6.71 22.72 7.40
CA THR A 204 -7.37 21.43 7.13
C THR A 204 -7.65 20.67 8.41
N CYS A 205 -8.87 20.14 8.55
CA CYS A 205 -9.20 19.20 9.61
C CYS A 205 -8.45 17.89 9.36
N VAL A 206 -7.63 17.48 10.32
CA VAL A 206 -6.82 16.26 10.25
C VAL A 206 -6.76 15.58 11.61
N THR A 207 -6.30 14.33 11.62
CA THR A 207 -6.08 13.62 12.89
C THR A 207 -4.84 14.12 13.62
N ASP A 208 -4.85 14.08 14.95
CA ASP A 208 -3.67 14.31 15.80
C ASP A 208 -2.51 13.38 15.41
N ALA A 209 -2.83 12.12 15.07
CA ALA A 209 -1.87 11.13 14.60
C ALA A 209 -1.16 11.58 13.30
N TYR A 210 -1.89 12.16 12.35
CA TYR A 210 -1.30 12.73 11.13
C TYR A 210 -0.36 13.89 11.47
N MET A 211 -0.78 14.83 12.32
CA MET A 211 0.06 15.98 12.71
C MET A 211 1.36 15.54 13.37
N LYS A 212 1.27 14.61 14.32
CA LYS A 212 2.43 14.04 15.00
C LYS A 212 3.39 13.39 14.01
N GLN A 213 2.88 12.57 13.09
CA GLN A 213 3.77 11.94 12.13
C GLN A 213 4.37 12.93 11.13
N LYS A 214 3.57 13.82 10.55
CA LYS A 214 4.01 14.80 9.55
C LYS A 214 5.10 15.75 10.04
N SER A 215 5.08 16.03 11.35
CA SER A 215 5.97 16.97 12.01
C SER A 215 7.12 16.32 12.76
N ASN A 216 7.22 14.98 12.73
CA ASN A 216 8.12 14.22 13.58
C ASN A 216 7.94 14.54 15.08
N GLN A 217 6.71 14.37 15.56
CA GLN A 217 6.23 14.60 16.93
C GLN A 217 6.31 16.05 17.43
N LYS A 218 6.68 17.01 16.58
CA LYS A 218 6.77 18.43 16.96
C LYS A 218 5.40 19.10 17.08
N HIS A 219 4.44 18.65 16.30
CA HIS A 219 3.08 19.19 16.25
C HIS A 219 2.08 18.15 16.73
N GLN A 220 1.02 18.64 17.36
CA GLN A 220 -0.10 17.87 17.87
C GLN A 220 -1.28 18.81 18.08
N CYS A 221 -2.46 18.26 18.31
CA CYS A 221 -3.62 19.08 18.69
C CYS A 221 -3.37 19.81 20.01
N ILE A 222 -3.83 21.07 20.07
CA ILE A 222 -3.73 21.89 21.29
C ILE A 222 -4.53 21.24 22.43
N ASP A 223 -5.77 20.82 22.14
CA ASP A 223 -6.55 19.96 23.02
C ASP A 223 -5.99 18.54 22.94
N ARG A 224 -5.34 18.08 24.02
CA ARG A 224 -4.73 16.74 24.11
C ARG A 224 -5.75 15.60 24.06
N THR A 225 -7.04 15.91 24.27
CA THR A 225 -8.13 14.94 24.17
C THR A 225 -8.68 14.84 22.76
N ALA A 226 -8.40 15.83 21.89
CA ALA A 226 -8.91 15.85 20.53
C ALA A 226 -8.28 14.76 19.67
N THR A 227 -9.13 14.04 18.92
CA THR A 227 -8.69 13.13 17.85
C THR A 227 -8.45 13.91 16.55
N TYR A 228 -9.23 14.97 16.31
CA TYR A 228 -9.15 15.81 15.14
C TYR A 228 -8.94 17.27 15.53
N CYS A 229 -8.18 18.01 14.74
CA CYS A 229 -8.06 19.44 14.90
C CYS A 229 -7.66 20.11 13.59
N TRP A 230 -7.79 21.44 13.56
CA TRP A 230 -7.30 22.26 12.47
C TRP A 230 -5.77 22.23 12.44
N TYR A 231 -5.22 21.81 11.30
CA TYR A 231 -3.81 21.97 11.00
C TYR A 231 -3.64 23.12 10.00
N GLN A 232 -3.10 24.23 10.49
CA GLN A 232 -2.95 25.46 9.73
C GLN A 232 -1.81 25.37 8.71
N CYS A 233 -2.03 25.96 7.52
CA CYS A 233 -1.10 25.89 6.39
C CYS A 233 0.32 26.37 6.76
N MET A 234 0.45 27.47 7.50
CA MET A 234 1.75 27.99 7.94
C MET A 234 2.53 26.99 8.80
N LEU A 235 1.83 26.23 9.64
CA LEU A 235 2.46 25.21 10.49
C LEU A 235 2.74 23.92 9.71
N GLU A 236 1.86 23.53 8.79
CA GLU A 236 2.01 22.31 7.99
C GLU A 236 3.12 22.41 6.93
N VAL A 237 3.11 23.50 6.17
CA VAL A 237 3.96 23.70 5.00
C VAL A 237 5.26 24.40 5.36
N HIS A 238 5.18 25.46 6.19
CA HIS A 238 6.31 26.32 6.52
C HIS A 238 6.92 26.03 7.90
N ASN A 239 6.33 25.13 8.67
CA ASN A 239 6.75 24.82 10.04
C ASN A 239 6.85 26.08 10.94
N LYS A 240 5.95 27.05 10.72
CA LYS A 240 5.86 28.30 11.49
C LYS A 240 4.58 28.33 12.31
N ASN A 241 4.72 28.44 13.63
CA ASN A 241 3.58 28.48 14.55
C ASN A 241 3.03 29.90 14.77
N ASP A 242 3.75 30.94 14.35
CA ASP A 242 3.35 32.35 14.50
C ASP A 242 3.99 33.23 13.41
N GLY A 243 3.58 34.51 13.37
CA GLY A 243 4.06 35.52 12.42
C GLY A 243 3.12 35.78 11.23
N SER A 244 3.59 36.50 10.21
CA SER A 244 2.77 36.79 9.02
C SER A 244 2.51 35.56 8.15
N VAL A 245 1.30 35.47 7.61
CA VAL A 245 0.84 34.44 6.69
C VAL A 245 1.40 34.72 5.30
N THR A 246 2.03 33.71 4.70
CA THR A 246 2.55 33.81 3.34
C THR A 246 1.43 33.71 2.30
N SER A 247 1.67 34.25 1.10
CA SER A 247 0.66 34.32 0.04
C SER A 247 0.13 32.96 -0.43
N ASP A 248 0.92 31.89 -0.30
CA ASP A 248 0.51 30.52 -0.62
C ASP A 248 -0.40 29.89 0.45
N CYS A 249 -0.41 30.44 1.67
CA CYS A 249 -1.27 30.00 2.76
C CYS A 249 -2.45 30.94 3.01
N SER A 250 -2.48 32.14 2.43
CA SER A 250 -3.52 33.13 2.68
C SER A 250 -4.84 32.78 2.01
N CYS A 251 -5.93 33.23 2.63
CA CYS A 251 -7.30 33.07 2.12
C CYS A 251 -8.15 34.26 2.54
N ASN A 252 -9.36 34.41 1.95
CA ASN A 252 -10.28 35.49 2.24
C ASN A 252 -11.58 34.95 2.85
N SER A 253 -12.05 35.56 3.94
CA SER A 253 -13.30 35.18 4.63
C SER A 253 -14.57 35.45 3.81
N SER A 254 -14.50 36.34 2.81
CA SER A 254 -15.65 36.74 1.98
C SER A 254 -16.04 35.72 0.91
N ASN A 255 -15.23 34.69 0.67
CA ASN A 255 -15.55 33.61 -0.27
C ASN A 255 -14.95 32.27 0.25
N PRO A 256 -15.68 31.53 1.09
CA PRO A 256 -15.27 30.20 1.54
C PRO A 256 -15.11 29.20 0.38
N THR A 257 -15.70 29.52 -0.79
CA THR A 257 -15.81 28.66 -1.98
C THR A 257 -15.12 29.21 -3.23
N SER A 258 -14.45 30.38 -3.20
CA SER A 258 -13.66 30.82 -4.36
C SER A 258 -12.31 30.10 -4.37
N TYR A 259 -12.37 28.79 -4.62
CA TYR A 259 -11.24 28.03 -5.11
C TYR A 259 -10.70 28.72 -6.38
N PRO A 260 -9.40 29.00 -6.50
CA PRO A 260 -8.83 29.50 -7.75
C PRO A 260 -8.90 28.50 -8.91
N ASN A 261 -9.34 27.26 -8.68
CA ASN A 261 -9.54 26.27 -9.73
C ASN A 261 -10.94 25.65 -9.63
N THR A 262 -11.65 25.72 -10.74
CA THR A 262 -12.89 25.02 -11.08
C THR A 262 -12.71 23.50 -10.92
N LEU A 263 -12.82 22.99 -9.69
CA LEU A 263 -12.99 21.56 -9.48
C LEU A 263 -14.41 21.19 -9.90
N THR A 264 -14.51 20.51 -11.04
CA THR A 264 -15.72 19.75 -11.39
C THR A 264 -16.08 18.83 -10.20
N PRO A 265 -17.38 18.54 -9.94
CA PRO A 265 -17.85 17.74 -8.80
C PRO A 265 -17.29 16.29 -8.70
N THR A 266 -16.36 15.91 -9.57
CA THR A 266 -15.84 14.55 -9.80
C THR A 266 -14.66 14.16 -8.89
N THR A 267 -14.08 15.08 -8.09
CA THR A 267 -12.85 14.82 -7.32
C THR A 267 -12.96 15.09 -5.82
N LEU A 268 -14.10 14.76 -5.18
CA LEU A 268 -14.11 14.67 -3.72
C LEU A 268 -13.25 13.46 -3.31
N LEU A 269 -12.10 13.71 -2.68
CA LEU A 269 -11.23 12.65 -2.17
C LEU A 269 -11.78 12.11 -0.84
N PRO A 270 -11.67 10.79 -0.60
CA PRO A 270 -12.02 10.20 0.68
C PRO A 270 -11.22 10.78 1.87
N PRO A 271 -11.78 10.82 3.10
CA PRO A 271 -11.08 11.33 4.29
C PRO A 271 -9.73 10.67 4.58
N GLU A 272 -9.58 9.38 4.28
CA GLU A 272 -8.34 8.63 4.42
C GLU A 272 -7.19 9.17 3.56
N CYS A 273 -7.50 9.95 2.51
CA CYS A 273 -6.48 10.61 1.70
C CYS A 273 -5.73 11.68 2.49
N TYR A 274 -6.38 12.31 3.46
CA TYR A 274 -5.85 13.43 4.25
C TYR A 274 -5.28 13.00 5.61
N SER A 275 -5.44 11.73 5.98
CA SER A 275 -4.82 11.11 7.17
C SER A 275 -4.63 9.62 6.89
N PRO A 276 -3.66 9.24 6.04
CA PRO A 276 -3.43 7.85 5.66
C PRO A 276 -3.04 6.99 6.87
N SER A 277 -3.63 5.80 6.98
CA SER A 277 -3.23 4.83 8.01
C SER A 277 -1.81 4.31 7.77
N GLY A 278 -1.39 4.30 6.50
CA GLY A 278 -0.11 3.73 6.08
C GLY A 278 -0.15 2.24 5.80
N ASP A 279 -1.30 1.57 5.94
CA ASP A 279 -1.35 0.10 5.85
C ASP A 279 -1.62 -0.40 4.43
N SER A 280 -2.14 0.45 3.54
CA SER A 280 -2.50 0.08 2.16
C SER A 280 -1.69 0.85 1.12
N CYS A 281 -1.26 0.14 0.09
CA CYS A 281 -0.67 0.73 -1.12
C CYS A 281 -1.69 1.44 -2.01
N ASP A 282 -2.99 1.18 -1.83
CA ASP A 282 -4.05 1.75 -2.67
C ASP A 282 -4.19 3.26 -2.48
N TRP A 283 -3.64 3.84 -1.41
CA TRP A 283 -3.60 5.30 -1.22
C TRP A 283 -3.00 6.02 -2.42
N TYR A 284 -1.94 5.46 -3.04
CA TYR A 284 -1.33 6.08 -4.21
C TYR A 284 -2.32 6.19 -5.39
N ARG A 285 -3.13 5.15 -5.61
CA ARG A 285 -4.12 5.11 -6.68
C ARG A 285 -5.38 5.91 -6.35
N ASN A 286 -5.93 5.69 -5.15
CA ASN A 286 -7.23 6.23 -4.76
C ASN A 286 -7.18 7.69 -4.29
N CYS A 287 -5.99 8.20 -3.98
CA CYS A 287 -5.79 9.57 -3.50
C CYS A 287 -4.90 10.39 -4.42
N LEU A 288 -3.62 10.01 -4.57
CA LEU A 288 -2.65 10.84 -5.29
C LEU A 288 -2.90 10.84 -6.81
N GLU A 289 -3.03 9.66 -7.41
CA GLU A 289 -3.34 9.51 -8.84
C GLU A 289 -4.75 10.01 -9.17
N ARG A 290 -5.72 9.72 -8.30
CA ARG A 290 -7.10 10.22 -8.45
C ARG A 290 -7.16 11.74 -8.49
N LYS A 291 -6.32 12.43 -7.70
CA LYS A 291 -6.22 13.89 -7.74
C LYS A 291 -5.42 14.38 -8.95
N TYR A 292 -4.32 13.71 -9.26
CA TYR A 292 -3.41 14.07 -10.33
C TYR A 292 -3.15 12.87 -11.24
N PRO A 293 -3.92 12.72 -12.35
CA PRO A 293 -3.82 11.57 -13.24
C PRO A 293 -2.54 11.63 -14.08
N CYS A 294 -1.41 11.27 -13.47
CA CYS A 294 -0.07 11.35 -14.05
C CYS A 294 0.38 10.03 -14.70
N GLU A 295 -0.35 8.92 -14.54
CA GLU A 295 0.03 7.57 -14.98
C GLU A 295 0.40 7.53 -16.48
N ALA A 296 -0.35 8.22 -17.33
CA ALA A 296 -0.07 8.29 -18.77
C ALA A 296 1.21 9.07 -19.13
N THR A 297 1.78 9.84 -18.19
CA THR A 297 2.97 10.67 -18.43
C THR A 297 4.27 9.92 -18.09
N SER A 298 5.42 10.43 -18.54
CA SER A 298 6.75 9.99 -18.09
C SER A 298 7.01 10.31 -16.61
N ASN A 299 6.15 11.10 -15.97
CA ASN A 299 6.24 11.52 -14.57
C ASN A 299 5.22 10.82 -13.66
N GLY A 300 4.62 9.71 -14.10
CA GLY A 300 3.59 8.93 -13.38
C GLY A 300 4.08 8.23 -12.10
N TYR A 301 4.54 8.99 -11.10
CA TYR A 301 5.14 8.48 -9.87
C TYR A 301 4.20 7.59 -9.05
N ALA A 302 2.95 8.02 -8.85
CA ALA A 302 2.02 7.36 -7.92
C ALA A 302 1.81 5.88 -8.28
N ILE A 303 1.55 5.60 -9.56
CA ILE A 303 1.28 4.26 -10.05
C ILE A 303 2.53 3.52 -10.49
N LYS A 304 3.31 4.09 -11.42
CA LYS A 304 4.44 3.40 -12.04
C LYS A 304 5.55 3.09 -11.04
N TYR A 305 5.66 3.90 -9.98
CA TYR A 305 6.68 3.74 -8.95
C TYR A 305 6.07 3.35 -7.60
N ALA A 306 5.35 4.26 -6.95
CA ALA A 306 5.08 4.16 -5.53
C ALA A 306 4.16 2.98 -5.18
N GLU A 307 3.02 2.84 -5.87
CA GLU A 307 2.12 1.69 -5.69
C GLU A 307 2.82 0.37 -6.02
N HIS A 308 3.57 0.34 -7.12
CA HIS A 308 4.31 -0.83 -7.55
C HIS A 308 5.31 -1.32 -6.49
N PHE A 309 6.21 -0.45 -6.02
CA PHE A 309 7.19 -0.81 -4.99
C PHE A 309 6.55 -1.09 -3.65
N CYS A 310 5.49 -0.36 -3.27
CA CYS A 310 4.74 -0.64 -2.06
C CYS A 310 4.18 -2.07 -2.06
N LYS A 311 3.60 -2.53 -3.18
CA LYS A 311 3.08 -3.88 -3.35
C LYS A 311 4.16 -4.96 -3.29
N LEU A 312 5.38 -4.68 -3.78
CA LEU A 312 6.51 -5.61 -3.62
C LEU A 312 6.87 -5.83 -2.15
N TYR A 313 6.83 -4.75 -1.35
CA TYR A 313 7.04 -4.86 0.10
C TYR A 313 5.92 -5.64 0.77
N ASP A 314 4.65 -5.50 0.36
CA ASP A 314 3.56 -6.35 0.85
C ASP A 314 3.80 -7.83 0.54
N GLN A 315 4.17 -8.14 -0.70
CA GLN A 315 4.42 -9.52 -1.15
C GLN A 315 5.60 -10.16 -0.39
N ASN A 316 6.60 -9.37 -0.03
CA ASN A 316 7.80 -9.85 0.69
C ASN A 316 7.74 -9.58 2.19
N PHE A 317 6.62 -9.06 2.73
CA PHE A 317 6.50 -8.60 4.11
C PHE A 317 6.85 -9.69 5.14
N ALA A 318 6.51 -10.94 4.84
CA ALA A 318 6.80 -12.09 5.69
C ALA A 318 8.29 -12.37 5.87
N LYS A 319 9.15 -11.95 4.93
CA LYS A 319 10.61 -12.20 4.94
C LYS A 319 11.37 -11.26 5.87
N PHE A 320 10.75 -10.16 6.30
CA PHE A 320 11.35 -9.22 7.23
C PHE A 320 11.24 -9.71 8.67
N SER A 321 12.23 -9.36 9.49
CA SER A 321 12.17 -9.50 10.95
C SER A 321 11.05 -8.63 11.53
N LEU A 322 10.77 -8.75 12.83
CA LEU A 322 9.84 -7.84 13.49
C LEU A 322 10.29 -6.37 13.38
N SER A 323 11.58 -6.11 13.49
CA SER A 323 12.17 -4.78 13.33
C SER A 323 12.00 -4.28 11.89
N GLY A 324 12.33 -5.13 10.91
CA GLY A 324 12.13 -4.84 9.49
C GLY A 324 10.68 -4.58 9.11
N LYS A 325 9.72 -5.34 9.66
CA LYS A 325 8.28 -5.12 9.44
C LYS A 325 7.82 -3.77 9.98
N ASN A 326 8.28 -3.39 11.17
CA ASN A 326 8.00 -2.08 11.74
C ASN A 326 8.60 -0.95 10.89
N TRP A 327 9.80 -1.14 10.36
CA TRP A 327 10.42 -0.23 9.41
C TRP A 327 9.60 -0.10 8.11
N VAL A 328 9.21 -1.20 7.48
CA VAL A 328 8.42 -1.19 6.23
C VAL A 328 7.11 -0.41 6.43
N ASN A 329 6.37 -0.69 7.50
CA ASN A 329 5.12 0.00 7.80
C ASN A 329 5.35 1.49 8.11
N GLY A 330 6.37 1.81 8.91
CA GLY A 330 6.75 3.18 9.24
C GLY A 330 7.11 3.99 7.99
N VAL A 331 7.95 3.44 7.13
CA VAL A 331 8.39 4.09 5.88
C VAL A 331 7.21 4.30 4.94
N ARG A 332 6.39 3.27 4.71
CA ARG A 332 5.19 3.37 3.87
C ARG A 332 4.29 4.50 4.34
N LYS A 333 3.99 4.53 5.65
CA LYS A 333 3.17 5.59 6.23
C LYS A 333 3.81 6.96 6.10
N CYS A 334 5.11 7.08 6.38
CA CYS A 334 5.83 8.35 6.26
C CYS A 334 5.80 8.90 4.82
N LEU A 335 6.03 8.03 3.83
CA LEU A 335 5.99 8.40 2.40
C LEU A 335 4.60 8.86 1.95
N GLN A 336 3.53 8.27 2.48
CA GLN A 336 2.17 8.73 2.17
C GLN A 336 1.88 10.07 2.85
N VAL A 337 2.19 10.19 4.14
CA VAL A 337 2.01 11.41 4.95
C VAL A 337 2.79 12.60 4.36
N SER A 338 4.00 12.38 3.85
CA SER A 338 4.82 13.43 3.25
C SER A 338 4.18 14.04 1.99
N LEU A 339 3.31 13.29 1.31
CA LEU A 339 2.65 13.69 0.07
C LEU A 339 1.23 14.25 0.27
N VAL A 340 0.63 14.08 1.45
CA VAL A 340 -0.68 14.66 1.79
C VAL A 340 -0.77 16.18 1.55
N PRO A 341 0.26 17.01 1.81
CA PRO A 341 0.21 18.44 1.49
C PRO A 341 -0.05 18.75 0.00
N LEU A 342 0.26 17.82 -0.92
CA LEU A 342 -0.08 17.97 -2.34
C LEU A 342 -1.59 17.84 -2.59
N LEU A 343 -2.32 17.21 -1.68
CA LEU A 343 -3.76 17.01 -1.79
C LEU A 343 -4.56 18.22 -1.33
N ARG A 344 -3.92 19.24 -0.75
CA ARG A 344 -4.58 20.50 -0.35
C ARG A 344 -5.16 21.23 -1.56
N PRO A 345 -6.36 21.83 -1.44
CA PRO A 345 -7.03 22.45 -2.59
C PRO A 345 -6.34 23.72 -3.09
N TRP A 346 -5.49 24.36 -2.29
CA TRP A 346 -4.67 25.52 -2.68
C TRP A 346 -3.31 25.14 -3.29
N VAL A 347 -3.06 23.85 -3.54
CA VAL A 347 -1.83 23.34 -4.16
C VAL A 347 -2.19 22.68 -5.48
N ASP A 348 -1.53 23.10 -6.56
CA ASP A 348 -1.71 22.59 -7.92
C ASP A 348 -0.35 22.34 -8.60
N PRO A 349 0.34 21.24 -8.24
CA PRO A 349 1.67 20.91 -8.75
C PRO A 349 1.58 20.17 -10.09
N THR A 350 2.55 20.38 -10.96
CA THR A 350 2.73 19.53 -12.16
C THR A 350 3.13 18.10 -11.75
N CYS A 351 2.89 17.11 -12.62
CA CYS A 351 3.36 15.74 -12.40
C CYS A 351 4.88 15.65 -12.11
N GLU A 352 5.68 16.51 -12.74
CA GLU A 352 7.11 16.64 -12.48
C GLU A 352 7.37 17.07 -11.02
N LYS A 353 6.68 18.10 -10.53
CA LYS A 353 6.82 18.56 -9.13
C LYS A 353 6.30 17.57 -8.10
N ILE A 354 5.28 16.78 -8.45
CA ILE A 354 4.84 15.64 -7.63
C ILE A 354 5.98 14.62 -7.54
N ARG A 355 6.55 14.21 -8.68
CA ARG A 355 7.67 13.25 -8.75
C ARG A 355 8.87 13.73 -7.93
N GLU A 356 9.29 14.98 -8.09
CA GLU A 356 10.41 15.57 -7.33
C GLU A 356 10.17 15.54 -5.82
N ARG A 357 9.02 16.03 -5.35
CA ARG A 357 8.68 16.06 -3.92
C ARG A 357 8.59 14.66 -3.33
N ALA A 358 8.05 13.70 -4.09
CA ALA A 358 7.97 12.32 -3.66
C ALA A 358 9.36 11.69 -3.48
N PHE A 359 10.25 11.84 -4.46
CA PHE A 359 11.63 11.34 -4.34
C PHE A 359 12.40 12.01 -3.18
N ALA A 360 12.23 13.32 -2.99
CA ALA A 360 12.84 14.05 -1.87
C ALA A 360 12.42 13.52 -0.49
N SER A 361 11.22 12.92 -0.37
CA SER A 361 10.72 12.38 0.89
C SER A 361 11.32 11.04 1.31
N HIS A 362 11.93 10.27 0.39
CA HIS A 362 12.40 8.92 0.68
C HIS A 362 13.50 8.88 1.72
N THR A 363 14.55 9.68 1.53
CA THR A 363 15.70 9.63 2.44
C THR A 363 15.32 10.01 3.89
N PRO A 364 14.59 11.11 4.13
CA PRO A 364 14.09 11.40 5.47
C PRO A 364 13.23 10.27 6.04
N CYS A 365 12.27 9.74 5.29
CA CYS A 365 11.38 8.68 5.77
C CYS A 365 12.09 7.35 6.07
N TYR A 366 13.18 7.03 5.38
CA TYR A 366 13.95 5.82 5.64
C TYR A 366 14.84 5.96 6.87
N LEU A 367 15.35 7.16 7.12
CA LEU A 367 16.20 7.48 8.28
C LEU A 367 15.37 7.64 9.55
N ASP A 368 14.18 8.24 9.44
CA ASP A 368 13.28 8.50 10.54
C ASP A 368 11.82 8.34 10.07
N PRO A 369 11.29 7.11 10.08
CA PRO A 369 9.92 6.85 9.62
C PRO A 369 8.84 7.34 10.61
N GLY A 370 9.24 7.71 11.83
CA GLY A 370 8.36 8.08 12.93
C GLY A 370 7.62 6.91 13.58
N ASN A 371 6.77 7.22 14.56
CA ASN A 371 5.92 6.26 15.30
C ASN A 371 6.69 5.10 15.98
N GLY A 372 7.94 5.34 16.39
CA GLY A 372 8.77 4.32 17.05
C GLY A 372 9.29 3.24 16.10
N ALA A 373 9.12 3.39 14.79
CA ALA A 373 9.79 2.54 13.81
C ALA A 373 11.31 2.80 13.86
N PRO A 374 12.16 1.76 13.70
CA PRO A 374 13.61 1.92 13.70
C PRO A 374 14.07 2.72 12.47
N SER A 375 15.29 3.26 12.52
CA SER A 375 15.96 3.78 11.32
C SER A 375 16.41 2.63 10.43
N VAL A 376 16.51 2.86 9.11
CA VAL A 376 17.20 1.92 8.20
C VAL A 376 18.65 1.65 8.65
N CYS A 377 19.27 2.59 9.36
CA CYS A 377 20.62 2.45 9.90
C CYS A 377 20.72 1.43 11.05
N ASP A 378 19.62 1.22 11.77
CA ASP A 378 19.54 0.39 12.97
C ASP A 378 19.05 -1.03 12.68
N LEU A 379 18.58 -1.27 11.44
CA LEU A 379 18.16 -2.58 10.99
C LEU A 379 19.32 -3.59 10.97
N ASP A 380 18.96 -4.84 11.17
CA ASP A 380 19.87 -5.97 10.99
C ASP A 380 20.22 -6.15 9.51
N CYS A 381 21.37 -6.80 9.26
CA CYS A 381 21.86 -6.99 7.90
C CYS A 381 20.88 -7.75 7.01
N SER A 382 20.24 -8.80 7.54
CA SER A 382 19.24 -9.57 6.80
C SER A 382 18.09 -8.69 6.32
N ASP A 383 17.53 -7.83 7.18
CA ASP A 383 16.47 -6.89 6.81
C ASP A 383 16.97 -5.88 5.78
N TYR A 384 18.15 -5.31 6.00
CA TYR A 384 18.74 -4.36 5.07
C TYR A 384 18.92 -4.95 3.66
N TYR A 385 19.44 -6.17 3.57
CA TYR A 385 19.51 -6.90 2.31
C TYR A 385 18.11 -7.18 1.76
N GLN A 386 17.17 -7.63 2.59
CA GLN A 386 15.80 -7.89 2.15
C GLN A 386 15.13 -6.64 1.56
N ILE A 387 15.38 -5.43 2.08
CA ILE A 387 14.94 -4.15 1.48
C ILE A 387 15.44 -4.06 0.04
N PHE A 388 16.74 -4.24 -0.16
CA PHE A 388 17.40 -4.15 -1.46
C PHE A 388 16.84 -5.19 -2.46
N TRP A 389 16.72 -6.46 -2.03
CA TRP A 389 16.28 -7.54 -2.92
C TRP A 389 14.79 -7.53 -3.23
N THR A 390 13.97 -7.02 -2.31
CA THR A 390 12.53 -6.85 -2.54
C THR A 390 12.25 -5.98 -3.76
N ILE A 391 13.04 -4.92 -3.93
CA ILE A 391 12.83 -3.97 -5.02
C ILE A 391 13.61 -4.36 -6.29
N LYS A 392 14.58 -5.29 -6.18
CA LYS A 392 15.50 -5.63 -7.26
C LYS A 392 14.86 -6.23 -8.50
N GLY A 393 13.92 -7.16 -8.32
CA GLY A 393 13.22 -7.80 -9.46
C GLY A 393 12.41 -6.81 -10.33
N SER A 394 12.18 -5.59 -9.83
CA SER A 394 11.45 -4.53 -10.52
C SER A 394 12.34 -3.49 -11.18
N PHE A 395 13.66 -3.61 -11.03
CA PHE A 395 14.64 -2.70 -11.62
C PHE A 395 14.62 -2.69 -13.16
N VAL A 396 14.22 -3.78 -13.81
CA VAL A 396 14.19 -3.86 -15.27
C VAL A 396 12.97 -3.13 -15.90
N LYS A 397 11.97 -2.74 -15.10
CA LYS A 397 10.64 -2.34 -15.59
C LYS A 397 10.23 -0.88 -15.31
N VAL A 398 10.98 -0.11 -14.52
CA VAL A 398 10.54 1.22 -14.05
C VAL A 398 11.59 2.31 -14.30
N ASP A 399 11.17 3.37 -14.99
CA ASP A 399 11.91 4.54 -15.52
C ASP A 399 12.40 5.56 -14.46
N THR A 400 12.62 5.11 -13.22
CA THR A 400 12.89 5.98 -12.06
C THR A 400 13.90 5.34 -11.09
N LEU A 401 14.60 4.34 -11.59
CA LEU A 401 15.36 3.37 -10.82
C LEU A 401 16.59 3.98 -10.15
N TRP A 402 17.32 4.82 -10.87
CA TRP A 402 18.64 5.28 -10.43
C TRP A 402 18.55 6.17 -9.20
N GLU A 403 17.52 7.02 -9.11
CA GLU A 403 17.33 7.91 -7.96
C GLU A 403 16.93 7.14 -6.69
N SER A 404 16.26 6.01 -6.86
CA SER A 404 15.84 5.12 -5.77
C SER A 404 17.02 4.31 -5.21
N LEU A 405 17.83 3.78 -6.12
CA LEU A 405 19.07 3.09 -5.80
C LEU A 405 20.11 4.03 -5.22
N LYS A 406 20.31 5.23 -5.78
CA LYS A 406 21.13 6.28 -5.15
C LYS A 406 20.65 6.59 -3.75
N GLY A 407 19.34 6.80 -3.56
CA GLY A 407 18.76 7.08 -2.25
C GLY A 407 19.07 5.98 -1.24
N MET A 408 18.80 4.72 -1.59
CA MET A 408 18.99 3.56 -0.71
C MET A 408 20.46 3.14 -0.55
N TRP A 409 21.29 3.27 -1.58
CA TRP A 409 22.71 2.96 -1.56
C TRP A 409 23.48 4.04 -0.79
N ASN A 410 23.16 5.31 -0.98
CA ASN A 410 23.78 6.42 -0.24
C ASN A 410 23.20 6.60 1.17
N ILE A 411 22.09 5.96 1.53
CA ILE A 411 21.55 6.09 2.89
C ILE A 411 22.53 5.58 3.95
N GLY A 412 23.30 4.54 3.62
CA GLY A 412 24.37 4.03 4.48
C GLY A 412 25.48 5.05 4.73
N ALA A 413 25.70 6.01 3.82
CA ALA A 413 26.64 7.11 4.02
C ALA A 413 26.09 8.18 4.98
N LYS A 414 24.76 8.25 5.15
CA LYS A 414 24.09 9.09 6.15
C LYS A 414 23.97 8.42 7.53
N CYS A 415 24.35 7.15 7.64
CA CYS A 415 24.37 6.42 8.89
C CYS A 415 25.70 6.63 9.65
N GLY A 416 25.62 6.75 10.98
CA GLY A 416 26.78 6.94 11.85
C GLY A 416 27.78 5.77 11.81
N TRP A 417 29.02 6.00 12.27
CA TRP A 417 30.10 5.01 12.21
C TRP A 417 29.82 3.70 12.96
N TYR A 418 28.97 3.73 13.98
CA TYR A 418 28.65 2.59 14.85
C TYR A 418 27.37 1.83 14.46
N THR A 419 26.77 2.15 13.31
CA THR A 419 25.48 1.59 12.87
C THR A 419 25.63 0.18 12.28
N ASN A 420 24.59 -0.65 12.42
CA ASN A 420 24.57 -2.03 11.97
C ASN A 420 24.78 -2.13 10.46
N ILE A 421 24.20 -1.21 9.69
CA ILE A 421 24.34 -1.14 8.24
C ILE A 421 25.80 -1.05 7.75
N LYS A 422 26.67 -0.28 8.43
CA LYS A 422 28.10 -0.21 8.07
C LYS A 422 28.82 -1.52 8.40
N LYS A 423 28.42 -2.24 9.44
CA LYS A 423 28.93 -3.59 9.76
C LYS A 423 28.52 -4.61 8.69
N CYS A 424 27.29 -4.51 8.16
CA CYS A 424 26.83 -5.37 7.06
C CYS A 424 27.70 -5.26 5.81
N TYR A 425 28.35 -4.10 5.62
CA TYR A 425 29.25 -3.81 4.50
C TYR A 425 30.74 -3.87 4.85
N GLY A 426 31.09 -3.91 6.14
CA GLY A 426 32.47 -3.86 6.62
C GLY A 426 33.29 -5.10 6.25
N GLU A 427 32.62 -6.22 5.94
CA GLU A 427 33.26 -7.47 5.54
C GLU A 427 32.99 -7.80 4.06
N LEU A 428 33.02 -6.81 3.16
CA LEU A 428 32.89 -7.01 1.70
C LEU A 428 33.89 -8.03 1.11
N LYS A 429 34.98 -8.33 1.82
CA LYS A 429 36.01 -9.27 1.37
C LYS A 429 35.65 -10.75 1.60
N ASP A 430 34.88 -11.06 2.63
CA ASP A 430 34.53 -12.44 3.04
C ASP A 430 33.02 -12.68 3.24
N GLY A 431 32.22 -11.61 3.19
CA GLY A 431 30.79 -11.66 3.43
C GLY A 431 29.95 -12.20 2.26
N PRO A 432 28.62 -12.20 2.41
CA PRO A 432 27.68 -12.73 1.42
C PRO A 432 27.43 -11.78 0.24
N VAL A 433 28.16 -10.66 0.16
CA VAL A 433 28.10 -9.69 -0.93
C VAL A 433 29.51 -9.31 -1.37
N ARG A 434 29.70 -9.15 -2.69
CA ARG A 434 30.94 -8.63 -3.30
C ARG A 434 30.61 -7.44 -4.19
N VAL A 435 31.52 -6.47 -4.27
CA VAL A 435 31.40 -5.35 -5.21
C VAL A 435 32.61 -5.38 -6.14
N ILE A 436 32.34 -5.31 -7.43
CA ILE A 436 33.34 -5.26 -8.50
C ILE A 436 33.07 -4.05 -9.39
N LYS A 437 34.11 -3.59 -10.08
CA LYS A 437 34.02 -2.51 -11.06
C LYS A 437 34.52 -3.00 -12.41
N LEU A 438 33.78 -2.64 -13.44
CA LEU A 438 34.06 -2.93 -14.83
C LEU A 438 34.36 -1.63 -15.56
N LYS A 439 35.38 -1.64 -16.42
CA LYS A 439 35.48 -0.68 -17.52
C LYS A 439 35.08 -1.40 -18.80
N ILE A 440 34.06 -0.90 -19.47
CA ILE A 440 33.55 -1.51 -20.71
C ILE A 440 33.69 -0.56 -21.89
N LYS A 441 33.74 -1.14 -23.09
CA LYS A 441 33.55 -0.43 -24.35
C LYS A 441 32.29 -0.95 -25.05
N ARG A 442 31.39 -0.03 -25.42
CA ARG A 442 30.19 -0.29 -26.21
C ARG A 442 30.48 -0.04 -27.69
N PHE A 443 30.09 -0.98 -28.55
CA PHE A 443 30.20 -0.83 -30.00
C PHE A 443 28.82 -0.55 -30.60
N PHE A 444 28.67 0.63 -31.19
CA PHE A 444 27.43 1.05 -31.83
C PHE A 444 27.27 0.42 -33.22
N PRO A 445 26.10 -0.18 -33.54
CA PRO A 445 25.80 -0.55 -34.92
C PRO A 445 25.68 0.70 -35.80
N ARG A 446 26.12 0.61 -37.06
CA ARG A 446 26.24 1.74 -38.01
C ARG A 446 24.95 2.50 -38.36
N SER A 447 23.76 2.13 -37.87
CA SER A 447 22.53 2.89 -38.19
C SER A 447 21.35 2.66 -37.24
N ARG A 448 21.47 3.01 -35.95
CA ARG A 448 20.27 3.19 -35.10
C ARG A 448 20.56 4.12 -33.93
N ARG A 449 20.25 5.41 -34.09
CA ARG A 449 19.91 6.24 -32.93
C ARG A 449 18.52 5.83 -32.48
N SER A 450 18.45 4.82 -31.60
CA SER A 450 17.25 4.58 -30.82
C SER A 450 17.10 5.76 -29.87
N ILE A 451 16.02 6.53 -29.99
CA ILE A 451 15.62 7.50 -28.96
C ILE A 451 15.05 6.64 -27.83
N ASP A 452 15.82 6.47 -26.75
CA ASP A 452 15.31 5.82 -25.55
C ASP A 452 14.24 6.74 -24.94
N PRO A 453 13.01 6.27 -24.69
CA PRO A 453 11.98 7.10 -24.05
C PRO A 453 12.32 7.44 -22.58
N LEU A 454 13.36 6.82 -22.02
CA LEU A 454 13.82 7.05 -20.65
C LEU A 454 14.68 8.32 -20.51
N PRO A 455 14.66 8.95 -19.32
CA PRO A 455 15.73 9.87 -18.93
C PRO A 455 17.11 9.22 -19.09
N GLU A 456 18.11 9.98 -19.54
CA GLU A 456 19.44 9.47 -19.90
C GLU A 456 20.09 8.62 -18.78
N SER A 457 19.97 9.06 -17.52
CA SER A 457 20.50 8.32 -16.36
C SER A 457 19.82 6.96 -16.12
N ASP A 458 18.52 6.86 -16.41
CA ASP A 458 17.76 5.63 -16.26
C ASP A 458 18.05 4.67 -17.43
N ALA A 459 18.18 5.20 -18.65
CA ALA A 459 18.64 4.44 -19.82
C ALA A 459 20.02 3.81 -19.59
N GLN A 460 20.97 4.59 -19.08
CA GLN A 460 22.31 4.09 -18.75
C GLN A 460 22.30 3.02 -17.67
N SER A 461 21.48 3.19 -16.63
CA SER A 461 21.35 2.20 -15.55
C SER A 461 20.74 0.89 -16.04
N ARG A 462 19.70 0.96 -16.89
CA ARG A 462 19.11 -0.23 -17.53
C ARG A 462 20.14 -0.97 -18.39
N PHE A 463 20.94 -0.22 -19.16
CA PHE A 463 22.01 -0.81 -19.95
C PHE A 463 23.05 -1.51 -19.07
N ALA A 464 23.47 -0.88 -17.96
CA ALA A 464 24.41 -1.49 -17.03
C ALA A 464 23.88 -2.78 -16.41
N ASP A 465 22.61 -2.81 -15.97
CA ASP A 465 21.95 -4.02 -15.48
C ASP A 465 21.88 -5.12 -16.55
N GLY A 466 21.61 -4.74 -17.80
CA GLY A 466 21.68 -5.62 -18.96
C GLY A 466 23.07 -6.23 -19.16
N VAL A 467 24.14 -5.47 -18.95
CA VAL A 467 25.53 -5.97 -18.98
C VAL A 467 25.76 -6.99 -17.87
N GLY A 468 25.32 -6.70 -16.64
CA GLY A 468 25.40 -7.65 -15.52
C GLY A 468 24.69 -8.98 -15.84
N SER A 469 23.50 -8.88 -16.43
CA SER A 469 22.69 -10.05 -16.81
C SER A 469 23.30 -10.86 -17.97
N ALA A 470 23.91 -10.19 -18.94
CA ALA A 470 24.64 -10.84 -20.03
C ALA A 470 25.88 -11.58 -19.50
N ILE A 471 26.63 -10.99 -18.56
CA ILE A 471 27.78 -11.64 -17.90
C ILE A 471 27.32 -12.88 -17.14
N ALA A 472 26.28 -12.76 -16.32
CA ALA A 472 25.75 -13.87 -15.55
C ALA A 472 25.31 -15.04 -16.44
N SER A 473 24.69 -14.73 -17.58
CA SER A 473 24.29 -15.72 -18.58
C SER A 473 25.51 -16.39 -19.23
N ALA A 474 26.51 -15.60 -19.65
CA ALA A 474 27.72 -16.11 -20.29
C ALA A 474 28.56 -17.00 -19.37
N LEU A 475 28.66 -16.63 -18.09
CA LEU A 475 29.38 -17.36 -17.06
C LEU A 475 28.52 -18.43 -16.35
N LYS A 476 27.27 -18.61 -16.77
CA LYS A 476 26.32 -19.60 -16.22
C LYS A 476 26.17 -19.51 -14.69
N TRP A 477 26.09 -18.29 -14.16
CA TRP A 477 25.85 -18.10 -12.73
C TRP A 477 24.52 -18.73 -12.31
N ASN A 478 24.53 -19.44 -11.18
CA ASN A 478 23.33 -20.08 -10.66
C ASN A 478 22.39 -19.03 -10.04
N SER A 479 21.39 -18.60 -10.82
CA SER A 479 20.40 -17.60 -10.40
C SER A 479 19.49 -18.04 -9.26
N ASP A 480 19.51 -19.31 -8.82
CA ASP A 480 18.73 -19.75 -7.66
C ASP A 480 19.38 -19.28 -6.35
N VAL A 481 20.71 -19.23 -6.31
CA VAL A 481 21.51 -18.87 -5.12
C VAL A 481 22.30 -17.58 -5.27
N MET A 482 22.59 -17.15 -6.49
CA MET A 482 23.34 -15.92 -6.77
C MET A 482 22.43 -14.87 -7.36
N ASP A 483 22.70 -13.61 -7.04
CA ASP A 483 22.01 -12.48 -7.64
C ASP A 483 22.92 -11.26 -7.77
N TRP A 484 22.62 -10.35 -8.71
CA TRP A 484 23.51 -9.20 -9.01
C TRP A 484 22.78 -7.90 -9.31
N LEU A 485 23.41 -6.76 -9.07
CA LEU A 485 22.92 -5.46 -9.55
C LEU A 485 24.06 -4.74 -10.22
N ALA A 486 23.83 -4.20 -11.41
CA ALA A 486 24.82 -3.37 -12.08
C ALA A 486 24.28 -1.96 -12.33
N HIS A 487 25.11 -0.95 -12.09
CA HIS A 487 24.78 0.44 -12.35
C HIS A 487 25.99 1.19 -12.90
N THR A 488 25.74 2.31 -13.59
CA THR A 488 26.83 3.13 -14.11
C THR A 488 27.52 3.90 -12.97
N GLY A 489 28.84 3.99 -13.07
CA GLY A 489 29.70 4.81 -12.23
C GLY A 489 29.92 6.18 -12.85
N ARG A 490 31.18 6.63 -12.95
CA ARG A 490 31.51 7.83 -13.74
C ARG A 490 31.40 7.49 -15.23
N VAL A 491 30.71 8.34 -15.97
CA VAL A 491 30.66 8.28 -17.43
C VAL A 491 31.73 9.22 -17.96
N GLU A 492 32.79 8.65 -18.56
CA GLU A 492 33.81 9.44 -19.25
C GLU A 492 33.29 9.85 -20.63
N ASP A 493 32.68 8.92 -21.37
CA ASP A 493 32.03 9.16 -22.66
C ASP A 493 30.98 8.06 -22.97
N PRO A 494 30.13 8.20 -24.01
CA PRO A 494 29.05 7.26 -24.32
C PRO A 494 29.49 5.85 -24.75
N GLU A 495 30.73 5.68 -25.20
CA GLU A 495 31.32 4.38 -25.59
C GLU A 495 32.05 3.72 -24.42
N ASN A 496 32.74 4.50 -23.59
CA ASN A 496 33.52 4.01 -22.45
C ASN A 496 32.79 4.26 -21.13
N LEU A 497 32.26 3.18 -20.56
CA LEU A 497 31.46 3.25 -19.35
C LEU A 497 32.16 2.53 -18.20
N GLU A 498 32.14 3.15 -17.02
CA GLU A 498 32.38 2.43 -15.78
C GLU A 498 31.07 1.86 -15.26
N ILE A 499 31.07 0.58 -14.92
CA ILE A 499 29.93 -0.11 -14.30
C ILE A 499 30.37 -0.66 -12.96
N VAL A 500 29.61 -0.40 -11.91
CA VAL A 500 29.77 -1.07 -10.62
C VAL A 500 28.76 -2.20 -10.55
N VAL A 501 29.23 -3.40 -10.24
CA VAL A 501 28.39 -4.59 -10.09
C VAL A 501 28.47 -5.09 -8.65
N LEU A 502 27.32 -5.23 -8.03
CA LEU A 502 27.12 -5.85 -6.74
C LEU A 502 26.73 -7.30 -6.99
N LEU A 503 27.41 -8.24 -6.37
CA LEU A 503 27.12 -9.67 -6.42
C LEU A 503 26.69 -10.12 -5.02
N ALA A 504 25.71 -11.01 -4.94
CA ALA A 504 25.17 -11.44 -3.66
C ALA A 504 24.75 -12.90 -3.64
N ASP A 505 25.03 -13.53 -2.51
CA ASP A 505 24.63 -14.89 -2.19
C ASP A 505 23.29 -14.86 -1.48
N LYS A 506 22.21 -15.15 -2.22
CA LYS A 506 20.85 -15.16 -1.68
C LYS A 506 20.68 -16.14 -0.55
N LYS A 507 21.40 -17.26 -0.57
CA LYS A 507 21.29 -18.28 0.47
C LYS A 507 21.97 -17.82 1.75
N ALA A 508 23.21 -17.34 1.66
CA ALA A 508 23.93 -16.82 2.83
C ALA A 508 23.23 -15.59 3.44
N LEU A 509 22.49 -14.84 2.62
CA LEU A 509 21.65 -13.72 3.05
C LEU A 509 20.29 -14.14 3.64
N GLY A 510 19.92 -15.43 3.61
CA GLY A 510 18.62 -15.91 4.09
C GLY A 510 17.43 -15.51 3.21
N ILE A 511 17.67 -15.06 1.97
CA ILE A 511 16.62 -14.60 1.04
C ILE A 511 15.91 -15.78 0.38
N THR A 512 16.64 -16.89 0.18
CA THR A 512 16.13 -18.12 -0.43
C THR A 512 16.47 -19.32 0.43
N ILE A 513 15.50 -20.25 0.55
CA ILE A 513 15.68 -21.52 1.24
C ILE A 513 15.84 -22.58 0.15
N THR A 514 17.08 -23.06 -0.04
CA THR A 514 17.42 -24.03 -1.08
C THR A 514 18.50 -25.01 -0.62
N SER A 515 18.48 -26.23 -1.14
CA SER A 515 19.51 -27.25 -0.93
C SER A 515 20.83 -26.91 -1.64
N THR A 516 20.80 -26.08 -2.69
CA THR A 516 21.98 -25.64 -3.44
C THR A 516 22.99 -24.94 -2.50
N PRO A 517 24.31 -25.22 -2.58
CA PRO A 517 25.31 -24.57 -1.73
C PRO A 517 25.37 -23.04 -1.88
N ALA A 518 25.93 -22.38 -0.87
CA ALA A 518 26.28 -20.97 -0.89
C ALA A 518 27.26 -20.65 -2.04
N VAL A 519 27.23 -19.42 -2.53
CA VAL A 519 28.05 -18.96 -3.65
C VAL A 519 29.51 -18.81 -3.19
N ASN A 520 30.41 -19.51 -3.86
CA ASN A 520 31.85 -19.27 -3.67
C ASN A 520 32.28 -18.08 -4.53
N PHE A 521 32.29 -16.89 -3.94
CA PHE A 521 32.67 -15.67 -4.65
C PHE A 521 34.11 -15.64 -5.12
N ASN A 522 35.04 -16.24 -4.36
CA ASN A 522 36.45 -16.25 -4.76
C ASN A 522 36.63 -17.03 -6.07
N GLN A 523 35.99 -18.20 -6.16
CA GLN A 523 35.98 -19.00 -7.39
C GLN A 523 35.26 -18.26 -8.53
N THR A 524 34.07 -17.73 -8.25
CA THR A 524 33.23 -17.04 -9.26
C THR A 524 33.96 -15.83 -9.86
N ILE A 525 34.62 -15.02 -9.02
CA ILE A 525 35.38 -13.85 -9.46
C ILE A 525 36.66 -14.28 -10.20
N HIS A 526 37.32 -15.35 -9.77
CA HIS A 526 38.49 -15.88 -10.47
C HIS A 526 38.14 -16.37 -11.89
N GLU A 527 37.05 -17.10 -12.05
CA GLU A 527 36.53 -17.53 -13.36
C GLU A 527 36.18 -16.33 -14.25
N PHE A 528 35.53 -15.31 -13.68
CA PHE A 528 35.23 -14.08 -14.40
C PHE A 528 36.51 -13.35 -14.85
N ALA A 529 37.48 -13.18 -13.95
CA ALA A 529 38.77 -12.55 -14.27
C ALA A 529 39.50 -13.28 -15.39
N SER A 530 39.53 -14.62 -15.35
CA SER A 530 40.11 -15.46 -16.39
C SER A 530 39.43 -15.24 -17.75
N ALA A 531 38.09 -15.20 -17.78
CA ALA A 531 37.32 -14.99 -19.00
C ALA A 531 37.53 -13.58 -19.60
N VAL A 532 37.68 -12.55 -18.76
CA VAL A 532 38.03 -11.18 -19.19
C VAL A 532 39.43 -11.14 -19.78
N HIS A 533 40.43 -11.68 -19.06
CA HIS A 533 41.82 -11.70 -19.51
C HIS A 533 41.98 -12.39 -20.86
N GLN A 534 41.27 -13.50 -21.08
CA GLN A 534 41.32 -14.25 -22.35
C GLN A 534 40.53 -13.58 -23.49
N GLY A 535 39.73 -12.54 -23.20
CA GLY A 535 38.79 -11.97 -24.18
C GLY A 535 37.73 -12.99 -24.60
N ALA A 536 37.28 -13.84 -23.69
CA ALA A 536 36.37 -14.96 -23.97
C ALA A 536 34.88 -14.66 -23.64
N LEU A 537 34.52 -13.39 -23.48
CA LEU A 537 33.18 -12.95 -23.09
C LEU A 537 32.50 -12.13 -24.20
N PRO A 538 31.96 -12.77 -25.25
CA PRO A 538 31.16 -12.08 -26.25
C PRO A 538 29.80 -11.68 -25.64
N LEU A 539 29.67 -10.40 -25.26
CA LEU A 539 28.46 -9.86 -24.68
C LEU A 539 27.67 -9.04 -25.70
N LYS A 540 26.34 -9.16 -25.66
CA LYS A 540 25.41 -8.36 -26.46
C LYS A 540 24.27 -7.84 -25.60
N VAL A 541 24.10 -6.52 -25.56
CA VAL A 541 23.08 -5.83 -24.73
C VAL A 541 22.40 -4.76 -25.58
N ASP A 542 21.08 -4.77 -25.62
CA ASP A 542 20.26 -3.85 -26.43
C ASP A 542 20.69 -3.78 -27.91
N GLY A 543 21.20 -4.89 -28.47
CA GLY A 543 21.71 -4.95 -29.84
C GLY A 543 23.14 -4.42 -30.02
N HIS A 544 23.82 -4.01 -28.96
CA HIS A 544 25.19 -3.51 -28.96
C HIS A 544 26.15 -4.61 -28.51
N ASN A 545 27.28 -4.73 -29.19
CA ASN A 545 28.38 -5.56 -28.71
C ASN A 545 29.07 -4.84 -27.57
N VAL A 546 29.35 -5.56 -26.48
CA VAL A 546 29.98 -5.02 -25.28
C VAL A 546 31.28 -5.76 -25.01
N TRP A 547 32.37 -5.02 -24.82
CA TRP A 547 33.67 -5.55 -24.44
C TRP A 547 34.02 -5.11 -23.03
N VAL A 548 34.29 -6.07 -22.15
CA VAL A 548 34.82 -5.80 -20.80
C VAL A 548 36.34 -5.65 -20.90
N LYS A 549 36.84 -4.42 -20.75
CA LYS A 549 38.27 -4.09 -20.83
C LYS A 549 39.01 -4.37 -19.53
N ILE A 550 38.40 -4.00 -18.40
CA ILE A 550 39.01 -4.12 -17.08
C ILE A 550 37.96 -4.65 -16.11
N LEU A 551 38.37 -5.60 -15.28
CA LEU A 551 37.66 -6.05 -14.09
C LEU A 551 38.51 -5.73 -12.85
N ALA A 552 37.90 -5.12 -11.85
CA ALA A 552 38.51 -4.82 -10.56
C ALA A 552 37.60 -5.23 -9.40
N SER A 553 38.18 -5.63 -8.27
CA SER A 553 37.47 -5.72 -6.99
C SER A 553 37.43 -4.36 -6.31
N CYS A 554 36.38 -4.10 -5.54
CA CYS A 554 36.23 -2.90 -4.73
C CYS A 554 36.43 -3.26 -3.26
N SER A 555 37.20 -2.44 -2.54
CA SER A 555 37.38 -2.59 -1.08
C SER A 555 36.33 -1.82 -0.29
N ASP A 556 35.62 -0.89 -0.94
CA ASP A 556 34.57 -0.06 -0.35
C ASP A 556 33.30 -0.03 -1.20
N LYS A 557 32.19 0.39 -0.56
CA LYS A 557 30.85 0.45 -1.15
C LYS A 557 30.71 1.40 -2.34
N ALA A 558 31.42 2.53 -2.32
CA ALA A 558 31.42 3.49 -3.41
C ALA A 558 32.37 3.07 -4.54
N CYS A 559 33.15 2.00 -4.32
CA CYS A 559 34.19 1.53 -5.20
C CYS A 559 35.16 2.65 -5.61
N ASN A 560 35.56 3.45 -4.61
CA ASN A 560 36.57 4.49 -4.76
C ASN A 560 37.98 3.90 -4.68
N SER A 561 38.15 2.82 -3.93
CA SER A 561 39.38 2.03 -3.84
C SER A 561 39.18 0.69 -4.55
N THR A 562 40.01 0.46 -5.56
CA THR A 562 39.92 -0.70 -6.45
C THR A 562 41.23 -1.45 -6.53
N GLN A 563 41.15 -2.78 -6.68
CA GLN A 563 42.26 -3.62 -7.06
C GLN A 563 41.94 -4.28 -8.40
N THR A 564 42.75 -4.02 -9.43
CA THR A 564 42.58 -4.65 -10.74
C THR A 564 42.77 -6.16 -10.63
N LEU A 565 41.82 -6.91 -11.18
CA LEU A 565 41.82 -8.38 -11.20
C LEU A 565 42.16 -8.92 -12.58
N ALA A 566 41.70 -8.26 -13.64
CA ALA A 566 41.99 -8.64 -15.02
C ALA A 566 41.94 -7.43 -15.95
N VAL A 567 42.79 -7.48 -16.98
CA VAL A 567 42.76 -6.56 -18.12
C VAL A 567 42.66 -7.42 -19.38
N SER A 568 41.80 -7.01 -20.30
CA SER A 568 41.62 -7.63 -21.61
C SER A 568 42.35 -6.79 -22.65
N ASP A 569 43.34 -7.35 -23.32
CA ASP A 569 44.14 -6.63 -24.33
C ASP A 569 43.43 -6.56 -25.68
N LYS A 570 42.45 -7.43 -25.94
CA LYS A 570 41.71 -7.51 -27.20
C LYS A 570 40.23 -7.80 -26.98
N PRO A 571 39.35 -7.29 -27.86
CA PRO A 571 37.93 -7.61 -27.80
C PRO A 571 37.67 -9.10 -28.08
N PRO A 572 36.56 -9.64 -27.54
CA PRO A 572 36.12 -11.00 -27.84
C PRO A 572 35.71 -11.14 -29.31
N ASN A 573 35.74 -12.37 -29.82
CA ASN A 573 35.13 -12.71 -31.11
C ASN A 573 33.62 -12.89 -30.91
N TRP A 574 32.81 -12.08 -31.60
CA TRP A 574 31.34 -12.12 -31.53
C TRP A 574 30.69 -12.99 -32.59
#